data_AF-A0A2G2PP23-F1
#
_entry.id   AF-A0A2G2PP23-F1
#
_cell.length_a   1.000
_cell.length_b   1.000
_cell.length_c   1.000
_cell.angle_alpha   90.00
_cell.angle_beta   90.00
_cell.angle_gamma   90.00
#
_symmetry.space_group_name_H-M   'P 1'
#
loop_
_entity.id
_entity.type
_entity.pdbx_description
1 polymer ?
#
loop_
_entity_poly.entity_id
_entity_poly.type
_entity_poly.pdbx_seq_one_letter_code
_entity_poly.pdbx_strand_id
1 'polypeptide(L)'
;MYKNSLISIVMPVKNTARFLVECLDSIVNQSETNWELIAINDHSTDKCLMILKEYASKDQRIKVYNNTGNGIIEALRLAYSKSKGDFITRMDSDDIMSLDKLEVMKTKLLKSGSSHIALGLVKYFSEKELGSGFKNYETWLNELISKGANFEGIYKECVIPSPCWMVYREDFECCGAFRPNDYPEDYDLAFRFYSFGLKPIPCNKVLHFWRDYSTRTSRTHIHYADNTFLEIKARYFLKLEYDSSKNLVVWGAGDKGKRMAKILIEKGMEFYWICDNPKKIGKHIYNQKMLPFTELKHIKNSQSIITVANLIAQKEIKSYFNEIKLLFNKDYFFFC
;
A
#
# COMPACT_ATOMS: atom_id res chain seq x y z
N MET A 1 -21.49 22.12 -4.84
CA MET A 1 -21.93 21.85 -6.22
C MET A 1 -21.15 20.65 -6.81
N TYR A 2 -21.27 19.46 -6.23
CA TYR A 2 -20.48 18.27 -6.65
C TYR A 2 -21.35 17.04 -7.01
N LYS A 3 -22.68 17.22 -7.15
CA LYS A 3 -23.61 16.10 -7.38
C LYS A 3 -23.40 15.42 -8.75
N ASN A 4 -22.75 16.12 -9.70
CA ASN A 4 -22.42 15.61 -11.03
C ASN A 4 -20.91 15.55 -11.30
N SER A 5 -20.09 15.38 -10.26
CA SER A 5 -18.63 15.28 -10.42
C SER A 5 -18.21 13.97 -11.09
N LEU A 6 -17.26 14.08 -12.02
CA LEU A 6 -16.77 12.97 -12.85
C LEU A 6 -15.70 12.18 -12.09
N ILE A 7 -15.75 10.86 -12.17
CA ILE A 7 -14.71 9.97 -11.64
C ILE A 7 -13.80 9.50 -12.78
N SER A 8 -12.49 9.68 -12.66
CA SER A 8 -11.52 9.04 -13.56
C SER A 8 -10.95 7.77 -12.93
N ILE A 9 -11.11 6.66 -13.65
CA ILE A 9 -10.51 5.37 -13.33
C ILE A 9 -9.25 5.23 -14.19
N VAL A 10 -8.08 5.15 -13.57
CA VAL A 10 -6.82 4.87 -14.28
C VAL A 10 -6.51 3.38 -14.21
N MET A 11 -6.24 2.76 -15.37
CA MET A 11 -6.04 1.30 -15.44
C MET A 11 -4.88 0.92 -16.36
N PRO A 12 -3.73 0.51 -15.81
CA PRO A 12 -2.67 -0.12 -16.59
C PRO A 12 -3.07 -1.56 -16.96
N VAL A 13 -2.75 -2.00 -18.17
CA VAL A 13 -3.13 -3.32 -18.71
C VAL A 13 -1.92 -4.00 -19.33
N LYS A 14 -1.51 -5.15 -18.78
CA LYS A 14 -0.40 -5.96 -19.28
C LYS A 14 -0.72 -7.45 -19.20
N ASN A 15 -0.94 -8.09 -20.35
CA ASN A 15 -1.05 -9.55 -20.47
C ASN A 15 -2.11 -10.20 -19.54
N THR A 16 -3.26 -9.55 -19.39
CA THR A 16 -4.38 -9.97 -18.55
C THR A 16 -5.62 -10.36 -19.36
N ALA A 17 -5.49 -10.69 -20.65
CA ALA A 17 -6.65 -10.92 -21.54
C ALA A 17 -7.63 -11.98 -21.00
N ARG A 18 -7.13 -12.94 -20.23
CA ARG A 18 -7.92 -13.98 -19.54
C ARG A 18 -8.95 -13.39 -18.56
N PHE A 19 -8.62 -12.28 -17.89
CA PHE A 19 -9.42 -11.69 -16.80
C PHE A 19 -10.05 -10.36 -17.19
N LEU A 20 -9.55 -9.74 -18.25
CA LEU A 20 -9.87 -8.37 -18.63
C LEU A 20 -11.37 -8.16 -18.94
N VAL A 21 -12.06 -9.14 -19.54
CA VAL A 21 -13.51 -9.05 -19.81
C VAL A 21 -14.29 -8.90 -18.50
N GLU A 22 -14.02 -9.76 -17.52
CA GLU A 22 -14.68 -9.71 -16.21
C GLU A 22 -14.36 -8.40 -15.46
N CYS A 23 -13.11 -7.93 -15.55
CA CYS A 23 -12.71 -6.63 -15.01
C CYS A 23 -13.51 -5.48 -15.66
N LEU A 24 -13.57 -5.43 -16.99
CA LEU A 24 -14.27 -4.37 -17.73
C LEU A 24 -15.79 -4.41 -17.49
N ASP A 25 -16.39 -5.58 -17.46
CA ASP A 25 -17.81 -5.74 -17.11
C ASP A 25 -18.12 -5.19 -15.72
N SER A 26 -17.23 -5.41 -14.75
CA SER A 26 -17.40 -4.85 -13.40
C SER A 26 -17.34 -3.31 -13.37
N ILE A 27 -16.62 -2.69 -14.29
CA ILE A 27 -16.55 -1.22 -14.45
C ILE A 27 -17.79 -0.69 -15.18
N VAL A 28 -18.16 -1.31 -16.31
CA VAL A 28 -19.27 -0.86 -17.16
C VAL A 28 -20.59 -0.85 -16.39
N ASN A 29 -20.77 -1.84 -15.52
CA ASN A 29 -22.00 -2.05 -14.75
C ASN A 29 -22.08 -1.22 -13.46
N GLN A 30 -21.11 -0.34 -13.15
CA GLN A 30 -21.15 0.46 -11.92
C GLN A 30 -22.46 1.25 -11.77
N SER A 31 -22.98 1.33 -10.53
CA SER A 31 -24.22 2.07 -10.22
C SER A 31 -24.08 3.59 -10.39
N GLU A 32 -22.88 4.13 -10.14
CA GLU A 32 -22.51 5.48 -10.56
C GLU A 32 -22.22 5.47 -12.06
N THR A 33 -22.84 6.39 -12.80
CA THR A 33 -22.77 6.42 -14.27
C THR A 33 -21.81 7.47 -14.79
N ASN A 34 -21.49 8.50 -14.00
CA ASN A 34 -20.62 9.61 -14.38
C ASN A 34 -19.15 9.29 -14.05
N TRP A 35 -18.57 8.42 -14.86
CA TRP A 35 -17.16 8.07 -14.82
C TRP A 35 -16.56 8.01 -16.22
N GLU A 36 -15.23 8.03 -16.28
CA GLU A 36 -14.45 7.68 -17.45
C GLU A 36 -13.37 6.66 -17.05
N LEU A 37 -13.07 5.74 -17.96
CA LEU A 37 -11.98 4.77 -17.82
C LEU A 37 -10.87 5.15 -18.77
N ILE A 38 -9.67 5.36 -18.25
CA ILE A 38 -8.46 5.54 -19.04
C ILE A 38 -7.62 4.26 -18.94
N ALA A 39 -7.81 3.38 -19.93
CA ALA A 39 -7.10 2.11 -20.01
C ALA A 39 -5.84 2.24 -20.85
N ILE A 40 -4.69 1.88 -20.28
CA ILE A 40 -3.38 1.97 -20.94
C ILE A 40 -2.86 0.57 -21.21
N ASN A 41 -2.81 0.19 -22.47
CA ASN A 41 -2.15 -1.04 -22.90
C ASN A 41 -0.62 -0.86 -22.80
N ASP A 42 0.00 -1.54 -21.84
CA ASP A 42 1.44 -1.50 -21.57
C ASP A 42 2.19 -2.54 -22.41
N HIS A 43 2.06 -2.46 -23.74
CA HIS A 43 2.72 -3.39 -24.67
C HIS A 43 2.32 -4.85 -24.45
N SER A 44 1.03 -5.12 -24.21
CA SER A 44 0.55 -6.50 -24.08
C SER A 44 0.81 -7.29 -25.37
N THR A 45 1.22 -8.55 -25.24
CA THR A 45 1.46 -9.49 -26.35
C THR A 45 0.30 -10.44 -26.56
N ASP A 46 -0.70 -10.42 -25.67
CA ASP A 46 -1.93 -11.20 -25.78
C ASP A 46 -3.07 -10.36 -26.37
N LYS A 47 -4.32 -10.81 -26.17
CA LYS A 47 -5.52 -10.18 -26.75
C LYS A 47 -5.99 -8.92 -26.02
N CYS A 48 -5.26 -8.38 -25.03
CA CYS A 48 -5.71 -7.22 -24.24
C CYS A 48 -6.11 -6.01 -25.09
N LEU A 49 -5.26 -5.59 -26.04
CA LEU A 49 -5.55 -4.41 -26.86
C LEU A 49 -6.81 -4.58 -27.72
N MET A 50 -7.05 -5.80 -28.23
CA MET A 50 -8.25 -6.12 -28.99
C MET A 50 -9.50 -5.99 -28.12
N ILE A 51 -9.48 -6.59 -26.93
CA ILE A 51 -10.60 -6.53 -25.96
C ILE A 51 -10.88 -5.07 -25.56
N LEU A 52 -9.84 -4.30 -25.23
CA LEU A 52 -9.99 -2.88 -24.88
C LEU A 52 -10.67 -2.07 -25.99
N LYS A 53 -10.26 -2.27 -27.26
CA LYS A 53 -10.85 -1.57 -28.40
C LYS A 53 -12.31 -1.96 -28.64
N GLU A 54 -12.67 -3.21 -28.39
CA GLU A 54 -14.05 -3.68 -28.49
C GLU A 54 -14.95 -3.05 -27.42
N TYR A 55 -14.47 -2.89 -26.19
CA TYR A 55 -15.24 -2.19 -25.15
C TYR A 55 -15.35 -0.69 -25.45
N ALA A 56 -14.26 -0.05 -25.90
CA ALA A 56 -14.27 1.38 -26.25
C ALA A 56 -15.17 1.72 -27.45
N SER A 57 -15.40 0.78 -28.37
CA SER A 57 -16.36 0.99 -29.47
C SER A 57 -17.82 0.92 -29.01
N LYS A 58 -18.09 0.22 -27.90
CA LYS A 58 -19.43 0.04 -27.32
C LYS A 58 -19.77 1.09 -26.25
N ASP A 59 -18.78 1.57 -25.50
CA ASP A 59 -18.96 2.53 -24.41
C ASP A 59 -17.96 3.70 -24.51
N GLN A 60 -18.48 4.89 -24.80
CA GLN A 60 -17.70 6.11 -25.01
C GLN A 60 -16.99 6.63 -23.74
N ARG A 61 -17.36 6.10 -22.56
CA ARG A 61 -16.66 6.41 -21.30
C ARG A 61 -15.29 5.75 -21.24
N ILE A 62 -15.02 4.75 -22.07
CA ILE A 62 -13.77 3.99 -22.10
C ILE A 62 -12.84 4.57 -23.17
N LYS A 63 -11.68 5.05 -22.74
CA LYS A 63 -10.62 5.58 -23.59
C LYS A 63 -9.38 4.71 -23.49
N VAL A 64 -8.87 4.30 -24.65
CA VAL A 64 -7.75 3.36 -24.75
C VAL A 64 -6.56 4.05 -25.38
N TYR A 65 -5.40 3.93 -24.73
CA TYR A 65 -4.13 4.39 -25.27
C TYR A 65 -3.07 3.29 -25.13
N ASN A 66 -2.01 3.39 -25.93
CA ASN A 66 -0.82 2.55 -25.75
C ASN A 66 0.18 3.30 -24.88
N ASN A 67 0.86 2.57 -24.00
CA ASN A 67 1.95 3.14 -23.22
C ASN A 67 3.08 3.58 -24.16
N THR A 68 3.55 4.81 -24.00
CA THR A 68 4.71 5.34 -24.73
C THR A 68 6.02 5.10 -23.97
N GLY A 69 5.93 4.85 -22.67
CA GLY A 69 7.05 4.42 -21.82
C GLY A 69 7.04 2.91 -21.60
N ASN A 70 7.57 2.46 -20.47
CA ASN A 70 7.58 1.05 -20.09
C ASN A 70 7.13 0.86 -18.64
N GLY A 71 6.27 -0.11 -18.40
CA GLY A 71 5.88 -0.53 -17.06
C GLY A 71 4.76 0.30 -16.45
N ILE A 72 4.33 -0.15 -15.28
CA ILE A 72 3.13 0.33 -14.59
C ILE A 72 3.15 1.82 -14.24
N ILE A 73 4.30 2.38 -13.85
CA ILE A 73 4.41 3.80 -13.47
C ILE A 73 4.16 4.70 -14.69
N GLU A 74 4.82 4.43 -15.82
CA GLU A 74 4.61 5.20 -17.05
C GLU A 74 3.17 5.04 -17.57
N ALA A 75 2.60 3.83 -17.46
CA ALA A 75 1.21 3.58 -17.82
C ALA A 75 0.25 4.41 -16.95
N LEU A 76 0.43 4.40 -15.63
CA LEU A 76 -0.39 5.20 -14.70
C LEU A 76 -0.23 6.70 -14.94
N ARG A 77 0.98 7.17 -15.23
CA ARG A 77 1.25 8.58 -15.54
C ARG A 77 0.55 9.02 -16.83
N LEU A 78 0.63 8.21 -17.88
CA LEU A 78 -0.10 8.46 -19.12
C LEU A 78 -1.60 8.45 -18.88
N ALA A 79 -2.13 7.45 -18.17
CA ALA A 79 -3.55 7.36 -17.82
C ALA A 79 -4.04 8.62 -17.12
N TYR A 80 -3.32 9.04 -16.08
CA TYR A 80 -3.65 10.23 -15.32
C TYR A 80 -3.55 11.51 -16.15
N SER A 81 -2.56 11.67 -17.03
CA SER A 81 -2.45 12.84 -17.93
C SER A 81 -3.62 13.00 -18.91
N LYS A 82 -4.34 11.91 -19.20
CA LYS A 82 -5.52 11.89 -20.10
C LYS A 82 -6.84 11.98 -19.34
N SER A 83 -6.80 11.85 -18.00
CA SER A 83 -7.96 11.89 -17.12
C SER A 83 -8.46 13.32 -16.91
N LYS A 84 -9.77 13.48 -16.67
CA LYS A 84 -10.46 14.77 -16.52
C LYS A 84 -11.38 14.86 -15.30
N GLY A 85 -11.59 13.75 -14.58
CA GLY A 85 -12.49 13.67 -13.45
C GLY A 85 -12.00 14.42 -12.22
N ASP A 86 -12.93 14.93 -11.43
CA ASP A 86 -12.69 15.59 -10.15
C ASP A 86 -12.21 14.59 -9.09
N PHE A 87 -12.58 13.31 -9.26
CA PHE A 87 -12.14 12.21 -8.42
C PHE A 87 -11.21 11.28 -9.19
N ILE A 88 -10.16 10.80 -8.52
CA ILE A 88 -9.23 9.82 -9.06
C ILE A 88 -9.35 8.51 -8.29
N THR A 89 -9.42 7.41 -9.04
CA THR A 89 -9.28 6.05 -8.52
C THR A 89 -8.48 5.20 -9.51
N ARG A 90 -7.96 4.07 -9.05
CA ARG A 90 -7.22 3.10 -9.87
C ARG A 90 -8.08 1.85 -10.09
N MET A 91 -7.75 1.09 -11.12
CA MET A 91 -8.16 -0.31 -11.30
C MET A 91 -6.99 -1.14 -11.79
N ASP A 92 -6.90 -2.40 -11.37
CA ASP A 92 -5.97 -3.39 -11.91
C ASP A 92 -6.73 -4.35 -12.83
N SER A 93 -6.18 -4.60 -14.02
CA SER A 93 -6.90 -5.23 -15.15
C SER A 93 -7.28 -6.71 -14.98
N ASP A 94 -6.88 -7.31 -13.88
CA ASP A 94 -7.14 -8.70 -13.46
C ASP A 94 -8.12 -8.81 -12.29
N ASP A 95 -8.51 -7.69 -11.69
CA ASP A 95 -9.40 -7.63 -10.53
C ASP A 95 -10.87 -7.34 -10.91
N ILE A 96 -11.74 -7.29 -9.89
CA ILE A 96 -13.17 -6.97 -10.03
C ILE A 96 -13.55 -5.95 -8.95
N MET A 97 -14.38 -4.97 -9.30
CA MET A 97 -15.02 -4.09 -8.32
C MET A 97 -16.47 -4.50 -8.01
N SER A 98 -16.96 -4.25 -6.79
CA SER A 98 -18.39 -4.40 -6.49
C SER A 98 -19.21 -3.41 -7.31
N LEU A 99 -20.48 -3.73 -7.58
CA LEU A 99 -21.41 -2.91 -8.36
C LEU A 99 -21.52 -1.45 -7.87
N ASP A 100 -21.38 -1.24 -6.55
CA ASP A 100 -21.57 0.04 -5.86
C ASP A 100 -20.26 0.73 -5.46
N LYS A 101 -19.07 0.23 -5.88
CA LYS A 101 -17.75 0.76 -5.47
C LYS A 101 -17.66 2.27 -5.69
N LEU A 102 -17.90 2.73 -6.92
CA LEU A 102 -17.74 4.13 -7.29
C LEU A 102 -18.72 5.04 -6.55
N GLU A 103 -19.99 4.66 -6.47
CA GLU A 103 -21.04 5.42 -5.77
C GLU A 103 -20.73 5.56 -4.27
N VAL A 104 -20.33 4.46 -3.62
CA VAL A 104 -20.00 4.45 -2.19
C VAL A 104 -18.80 5.35 -1.90
N MET A 105 -17.72 5.23 -2.69
CA MET A 105 -16.51 6.03 -2.49
C MET A 105 -16.75 7.52 -2.74
N LYS A 106 -17.42 7.87 -3.85
CA LYS A 106 -17.77 9.26 -4.17
C LYS A 106 -18.67 9.86 -3.09
N THR A 107 -19.72 9.15 -2.67
CA THR A 107 -20.62 9.61 -1.61
C THR A 107 -19.88 9.88 -0.29
N LYS A 108 -18.89 9.05 0.06
CA LYS A 108 -18.06 9.25 1.24
C LYS A 108 -17.21 10.53 1.13
N LEU A 109 -16.52 10.73 0.00
CA LEU A 109 -15.72 11.94 -0.23
C LEU A 109 -16.57 13.21 -0.26
N LEU A 110 -17.78 13.16 -0.82
CA LEU A 110 -18.70 14.30 -0.84
C LEU A 110 -19.15 14.71 0.56
N LYS A 111 -19.30 13.74 1.48
CA LYS A 111 -19.68 14.00 2.88
C LYS A 111 -18.51 14.50 3.72
N SER A 112 -17.30 13.97 3.48
CA SER A 112 -16.10 14.30 4.27
C SER A 112 -15.34 15.52 3.76
N GLY A 113 -15.43 15.85 2.47
CA GLY A 113 -14.67 16.92 1.83
C GLY A 113 -13.25 16.50 1.44
N SER A 114 -12.45 17.46 0.98
CA SER A 114 -11.03 17.28 0.64
C SER A 114 -10.20 16.85 1.85
N SER A 115 -8.95 16.49 1.61
CA SER A 115 -8.00 15.94 2.59
C SER A 115 -8.46 14.61 3.21
N HIS A 116 -9.31 13.87 2.49
CA HIS A 116 -9.77 12.54 2.86
C HIS A 116 -9.51 11.52 1.74
N ILE A 117 -9.42 10.25 2.13
CA ILE A 117 -9.32 9.12 1.21
C ILE A 117 -10.46 8.14 1.47
N ALA A 118 -11.30 7.92 0.46
CA ALA A 118 -12.34 6.90 0.52
C ALA A 118 -11.75 5.53 0.20
N LEU A 119 -12.08 4.56 1.05
CA LEU A 119 -11.61 3.18 0.97
C LEU A 119 -12.81 2.22 1.01
N GLY A 120 -12.58 0.97 0.64
CA GLY A 120 -13.52 -0.12 0.81
C GLY A 120 -12.81 -1.38 1.30
N LEU A 121 -13.55 -2.24 2.00
CA LEU A 121 -13.04 -3.57 2.32
C LEU A 121 -12.72 -4.33 1.04
N VAL A 122 -11.79 -5.26 1.16
CA VAL A 122 -11.28 -6.06 0.06
C VAL A 122 -11.47 -7.54 0.33
N LYS A 123 -11.52 -8.34 -0.74
CA LYS A 123 -11.62 -9.80 -0.63
C LYS A 123 -10.76 -10.49 -1.68
N TYR A 124 -9.90 -11.40 -1.26
CA TYR A 124 -9.17 -12.25 -2.19
C TYR A 124 -10.06 -13.33 -2.78
N PHE A 125 -9.80 -13.66 -4.04
CA PHE A 125 -10.34 -14.83 -4.70
C PHE A 125 -9.31 -15.41 -5.68
N SER A 126 -9.40 -16.71 -5.92
CA SER A 126 -8.51 -17.42 -6.83
C SER A 126 -9.19 -18.71 -7.29
N GLU A 127 -8.72 -19.24 -8.42
CA GLU A 127 -9.06 -20.61 -8.85
C GLU A 127 -8.36 -21.67 -8.00
N LYS A 128 -7.25 -21.32 -7.35
CA LYS A 128 -6.49 -22.19 -6.45
C LYS A 128 -6.77 -21.83 -4.99
N GLU A 129 -6.43 -22.75 -4.10
CA GLU A 129 -6.51 -22.47 -2.66
C GLU A 129 -5.55 -21.34 -2.27
N LEU A 130 -6.07 -20.36 -1.54
CA LEU A 130 -5.31 -19.23 -1.02
C LEU A 130 -4.56 -19.65 0.25
N GLY A 131 -3.28 -19.30 0.32
CA GLY A 131 -2.50 -19.46 1.54
C GLY A 131 -3.02 -18.59 2.69
N SER A 132 -2.83 -19.03 3.93
CA SER A 132 -3.31 -18.33 5.13
C SER A 132 -2.81 -16.88 5.25
N GLY A 133 -1.63 -16.58 4.70
CA GLY A 133 -1.08 -15.22 4.65
C GLY A 133 -2.00 -14.20 3.96
N PHE A 134 -2.67 -14.58 2.87
CA PHE A 134 -3.62 -13.72 2.17
C PHE A 134 -4.83 -13.39 3.04
N LYS A 135 -5.40 -14.40 3.67
CA LYS A 135 -6.56 -14.24 4.57
C LYS A 135 -6.22 -13.41 5.81
N ASN A 136 -5.02 -13.60 6.35
CA ASN A 136 -4.54 -12.82 7.49
C ASN A 136 -4.34 -11.34 7.13
N TYR A 137 -3.75 -11.05 5.96
CA TYR A 137 -3.59 -9.69 5.48
C TYR A 137 -4.93 -9.02 5.17
N GLU A 138 -5.83 -9.73 4.47
CA GLU A 138 -7.20 -9.26 4.20
C GLU A 138 -7.93 -8.89 5.49
N THR A 139 -7.92 -9.78 6.49
CA THR A 139 -8.60 -9.55 7.77
C THR A 139 -8.03 -8.33 8.49
N TRP A 140 -6.70 -8.27 8.62
CA TRP A 140 -6.02 -7.14 9.26
C TRP A 140 -6.28 -5.81 8.56
N LEU A 141 -6.19 -5.78 7.23
CA LEU A 141 -6.42 -4.57 6.45
C LEU A 141 -7.88 -4.11 6.54
N ASN A 142 -8.82 -5.05 6.46
CA ASN A 142 -10.25 -4.77 6.58
C ASN A 142 -10.62 -4.24 7.98
N GLU A 143 -9.98 -4.72 9.04
CA GLU A 143 -10.13 -4.15 10.39
C GLU A 143 -9.67 -2.69 10.46
N LEU A 144 -8.55 -2.34 9.82
CA LEU A 144 -8.08 -0.95 9.76
C LEU A 144 -9.04 -0.06 8.97
N ILE A 145 -9.49 -0.50 7.80
CA ILE A 145 -10.44 0.23 6.95
C ILE A 145 -11.78 0.44 7.67
N SER A 146 -12.26 -0.57 8.40
CA SER A 146 -13.53 -0.47 9.14
C SER A 146 -13.49 0.60 10.23
N LYS A 147 -12.29 0.92 10.75
CA LYS A 147 -12.05 1.92 11.80
C LYS A 147 -11.58 3.28 11.25
N GLY A 148 -11.18 3.35 9.98
CA GLY A 148 -10.46 4.51 9.43
C GLY A 148 -9.05 4.68 10.02
N ALA A 149 -8.46 3.59 10.53
CA ALA A 149 -7.21 3.58 11.28
C ALA A 149 -6.01 3.16 10.41
N ASN A 150 -6.15 3.19 9.07
CA ASN A 150 -5.18 2.65 8.12
C ASN A 150 -3.73 3.04 8.44
N PHE A 151 -3.46 4.33 8.66
CA PHE A 151 -2.09 4.79 8.88
C PHE A 151 -1.46 4.33 10.20
N GLU A 152 -2.21 3.74 11.13
CA GLU A 152 -1.62 3.09 12.31
C GLU A 152 -0.72 1.90 11.93
N GLY A 153 -0.99 1.27 10.79
CA GLY A 153 -0.25 0.12 10.27
C GLY A 153 0.81 0.46 9.23
N ILE A 154 1.09 1.74 8.96
CA ILE A 154 1.81 2.18 7.73
C ILE A 154 3.20 1.55 7.57
N TYR A 155 3.89 1.25 8.67
CA TYR A 155 5.20 0.60 8.65
C TYR A 155 5.12 -0.94 8.64
N LYS A 156 3.97 -1.52 8.99
CA LYS A 156 3.80 -2.97 9.07
C LYS A 156 3.70 -3.60 7.68
N GLU A 157 2.74 -3.17 6.89
CA GLU A 157 2.41 -3.65 5.53
C GLU A 157 1.64 -2.53 4.81
N CYS A 158 1.31 -2.68 3.52
CA CYS A 158 0.54 -1.66 2.80
C CYS A 158 -0.85 -1.49 3.45
N VAL A 159 -1.19 -0.25 3.80
CA VAL A 159 -2.44 0.07 4.50
C VAL A 159 -3.50 0.69 3.60
N ILE A 160 -3.12 1.04 2.38
CA ILE A 160 -4.05 1.53 1.37
C ILE A 160 -4.16 0.42 0.32
N PRO A 161 -5.29 -0.30 0.25
CA PRO A 161 -5.47 -1.34 -0.76
C PRO A 161 -5.38 -0.72 -2.14
N SER A 162 -4.31 -0.96 -2.90
CA SER A 162 -4.36 -0.72 -4.34
C SER A 162 -5.16 -1.86 -4.97
N PRO A 163 -6.20 -1.62 -5.79
CA PRO A 163 -6.73 -0.35 -6.31
C PRO A 163 -8.08 0.08 -5.67
N CYS A 164 -8.30 -0.18 -4.37
CA CYS A 164 -9.52 0.14 -3.62
C CYS A 164 -9.41 1.47 -2.85
N TRP A 165 -9.12 2.56 -3.55
CA TRP A 165 -9.10 3.91 -2.99
C TRP A 165 -9.65 4.95 -3.97
N MET A 166 -10.18 6.05 -3.45
CA MET A 166 -10.57 7.23 -4.23
C MET A 166 -10.24 8.50 -3.44
N VAL A 167 -9.76 9.53 -4.15
CA VAL A 167 -9.45 10.86 -3.58
C VAL A 167 -9.92 11.96 -4.53
N TYR A 168 -9.99 13.20 -4.03
CA TYR A 168 -10.08 14.37 -4.90
C TYR A 168 -8.80 14.52 -5.73
N ARG A 169 -8.94 15.01 -6.96
CA ARG A 169 -7.81 15.27 -7.85
C ARG A 169 -6.80 16.21 -7.22
N GLU A 170 -7.26 17.27 -6.57
CA GLU A 170 -6.40 18.29 -5.96
C GLU A 170 -5.55 17.69 -4.82
N ASP A 171 -6.14 16.83 -3.99
CA ASP A 171 -5.43 16.08 -2.95
C ASP A 171 -4.40 15.13 -3.57
N PHE A 172 -4.77 14.42 -4.64
CA PHE A 172 -3.88 13.52 -5.36
C PHE A 172 -2.67 14.25 -5.95
N GLU A 173 -2.88 15.45 -6.50
CA GLU A 173 -1.84 16.33 -7.05
C GLU A 173 -0.89 16.85 -5.99
N CYS A 174 -1.43 17.28 -4.84
CA CYS A 174 -0.64 17.67 -3.67
C CYS A 174 0.24 16.52 -3.14
N CYS A 175 -0.26 15.29 -3.26
CA CYS A 175 0.51 14.09 -2.92
C CYS A 175 1.54 13.72 -4.01
N GLY A 176 1.64 14.46 -5.12
CA GLY A 176 2.60 14.20 -6.20
C GLY A 176 2.10 13.23 -7.29
N ALA A 177 0.84 12.81 -7.24
CA ALA A 177 0.19 11.93 -8.22
C ALA A 177 1.07 10.71 -8.58
N PHE A 178 1.24 10.41 -9.88
CA PHE A 178 2.16 9.41 -10.42
C PHE A 178 3.47 10.02 -10.95
N ARG A 179 3.93 11.14 -10.38
CA ARG A 179 5.21 11.77 -10.77
C ARG A 179 6.44 10.96 -10.33
N PRO A 180 6.49 10.38 -9.11
CA PRO A 180 7.64 9.59 -8.67
C PRO A 180 7.88 8.33 -9.53
N ASN A 181 9.11 7.82 -9.47
CA ASN A 181 9.53 6.57 -10.12
C ASN A 181 9.85 5.46 -9.09
N ASP A 182 9.37 5.64 -7.85
CA ASP A 182 9.66 4.73 -6.75
C ASP A 182 8.81 3.45 -6.87
N TYR A 183 9.46 2.30 -6.68
CA TYR A 183 8.80 1.00 -6.57
C TYR A 183 8.86 0.47 -5.12
N PRO A 184 7.84 -0.27 -4.66
CA PRO A 184 6.52 -0.40 -5.27
C PRO A 184 5.76 0.93 -5.27
N GLU A 185 5.09 1.24 -6.38
CA GLU A 185 4.48 2.56 -6.60
C GLU A 185 3.26 2.82 -5.71
N ASP A 186 2.56 1.76 -5.32
CA ASP A 186 1.42 1.79 -4.41
C ASP A 186 1.84 2.03 -2.95
N TYR A 187 2.92 1.39 -2.52
CA TYR A 187 3.54 1.64 -1.21
C TYR A 187 4.03 3.08 -1.10
N ASP A 188 4.75 3.57 -2.11
CA ASP A 188 5.19 4.95 -2.16
C ASP A 188 4.01 5.93 -2.07
N LEU A 189 2.95 5.67 -2.85
CA LEU A 189 1.74 6.49 -2.84
C LEU A 189 1.04 6.46 -1.47
N ALA A 190 0.96 5.32 -0.80
CA ALA A 190 0.38 5.20 0.54
C ALA A 190 1.13 6.07 1.57
N PHE A 191 2.47 6.08 1.52
CA PHE A 191 3.28 6.95 2.36
C PHE A 191 3.12 8.43 2.00
N ARG A 192 2.92 8.78 0.73
CA ARG A 192 2.64 10.18 0.34
C ARG A 192 1.27 10.65 0.80
N PHE A 193 0.25 9.80 0.74
CA PHE A 193 -1.06 10.07 1.35
C PHE A 193 -0.94 10.30 2.86
N TYR A 194 -0.16 9.45 3.55
CA TYR A 194 0.14 9.62 4.97
C TYR A 194 0.87 10.94 5.25
N SER A 195 1.95 11.22 4.52
CA SER A 195 2.78 12.41 4.69
C SER A 195 2.03 13.71 4.40
N PHE A 196 1.06 13.71 3.48
CA PHE A 196 0.21 14.87 3.22
C PHE A 196 -0.88 15.06 4.29
N GLY A 197 -1.17 14.01 5.07
CA GLY A 197 -2.16 14.06 6.14
C GLY A 197 -3.58 13.75 5.67
N LEU A 198 -3.75 12.95 4.59
CA LEU A 198 -5.08 12.46 4.22
C LEU A 198 -5.69 11.67 5.37
N LYS A 199 -7.02 11.75 5.52
CA LYS A 199 -7.76 11.03 6.55
C LYS A 199 -8.54 9.87 5.92
N PRO A 200 -8.26 8.60 6.30
CA PRO A 200 -9.03 7.46 5.83
C PRO A 200 -10.48 7.54 6.29
N ILE A 201 -11.42 7.39 5.35
CA ILE A 201 -12.85 7.33 5.67
C ILE A 201 -13.22 5.88 6.00
N PRO A 202 -13.76 5.58 7.20
CA PRO A 202 -14.13 4.22 7.58
C PRO A 202 -15.14 3.60 6.61
N CYS A 203 -15.00 2.30 6.30
CA CYS A 203 -15.92 1.59 5.41
C CYS A 203 -16.07 0.12 5.80
N ASN A 204 -17.32 -0.37 5.87
CA ASN A 204 -17.65 -1.76 6.23
C ASN A 204 -18.21 -2.56 5.05
N LYS A 205 -18.04 -2.07 3.82
CA LYS A 205 -18.50 -2.75 2.59
C LYS A 205 -17.29 -3.32 1.84
N VAL A 206 -17.40 -4.55 1.36
CA VAL A 206 -16.45 -5.12 0.38
C VAL A 206 -16.72 -4.45 -0.96
N LEU A 207 -15.77 -3.65 -1.43
CA LEU A 207 -15.88 -2.89 -2.67
C LEU A 207 -14.95 -3.41 -3.77
N HIS A 208 -13.98 -4.26 -3.44
CA HIS A 208 -12.97 -4.71 -4.38
C HIS A 208 -12.58 -6.16 -4.14
N PHE A 209 -12.40 -6.90 -5.22
CA PHE A 209 -12.04 -8.31 -5.20
C PHE A 209 -10.68 -8.47 -5.88
N TRP A 210 -9.70 -8.95 -5.12
CA TRP A 210 -8.33 -9.17 -5.58
C TRP A 210 -8.16 -10.57 -6.12
N ARG A 211 -7.77 -10.69 -7.38
CA ARG A 211 -7.49 -11.99 -7.97
C ARG A 211 -6.07 -12.43 -7.64
N ASP A 212 -5.92 -13.69 -7.22
CA ASP A 212 -4.61 -14.31 -7.10
C ASP A 212 -4.42 -15.42 -8.14
N TYR A 213 -3.26 -15.39 -8.81
CA TYR A 213 -2.80 -16.38 -9.76
C TYR A 213 -1.28 -16.27 -9.92
N SER A 214 -0.62 -17.35 -10.37
CA SER A 214 0.84 -17.49 -10.28
C SER A 214 1.65 -16.53 -11.18
N THR A 215 1.07 -16.05 -12.29
CA THR A 215 1.77 -15.23 -13.28
C THR A 215 1.54 -13.73 -13.14
N ARG A 216 0.81 -13.28 -12.10
CA ARG A 216 0.57 -11.85 -11.87
C ARG A 216 1.88 -11.10 -11.61
N THR A 217 1.95 -9.83 -12.04
CA THR A 217 3.18 -9.01 -12.00
C THR A 217 3.81 -8.93 -10.61
N SER A 218 3.00 -8.79 -9.56
CA SER A 218 3.50 -8.72 -8.18
C SER A 218 4.15 -10.01 -7.66
N ARG A 219 4.02 -11.14 -8.38
CA ARG A 219 4.70 -12.41 -8.06
C ARG A 219 5.95 -12.66 -8.90
N THR A 220 6.04 -12.06 -10.08
CA THR A 220 7.03 -12.44 -11.11
C THR A 220 8.03 -11.33 -11.43
N HIS A 221 7.69 -10.07 -11.18
CA HIS A 221 8.50 -8.94 -11.57
C HIS A 221 9.52 -8.55 -10.49
N ILE A 222 10.74 -8.21 -10.91
CA ILE A 222 11.90 -7.96 -10.02
C ILE A 222 11.65 -6.84 -8.99
N HIS A 223 10.89 -5.81 -9.37
CA HIS A 223 10.53 -4.70 -8.48
C HIS A 223 9.66 -5.11 -7.27
N TYR A 224 9.04 -6.30 -7.31
CA TYR A 224 8.23 -6.83 -6.20
C TYR A 224 8.88 -8.07 -5.56
N ALA A 225 10.12 -8.42 -5.92
CA ALA A 225 10.78 -9.62 -5.40
C ALA A 225 11.03 -9.56 -3.89
N ASP A 226 11.29 -8.37 -3.34
CA ASP A 226 11.38 -8.16 -1.89
C ASP A 226 10.03 -7.80 -1.29
N ASN A 227 9.25 -8.82 -0.95
CA ASN A 227 7.93 -8.66 -0.31
C ASN A 227 7.95 -8.01 1.08
N THR A 228 9.12 -7.71 1.66
CA THR A 228 9.19 -7.00 2.94
C THR A 228 9.07 -5.49 2.77
N PHE A 229 9.46 -4.98 1.60
CA PHE A 229 9.53 -3.57 1.25
C PHE A 229 10.23 -2.73 2.33
N LEU A 230 11.27 -3.31 2.94
CA LEU A 230 11.92 -2.75 4.11
C LEU A 230 12.62 -1.42 3.80
N GLU A 231 13.20 -1.28 2.61
CA GLU A 231 13.94 -0.08 2.20
C GLU A 231 13.03 1.15 2.11
N ILE A 232 11.85 1.01 1.49
CA ILE A 232 10.90 2.13 1.39
C ILE A 232 10.32 2.49 2.76
N LYS A 233 10.01 1.50 3.60
CA LYS A 233 9.57 1.71 4.99
C LYS A 233 10.64 2.44 5.81
N ALA A 234 11.90 2.04 5.68
CA ALA A 234 13.02 2.69 6.36
C ALA A 234 13.22 4.14 5.87
N ARG A 235 13.17 4.37 4.54
CA ARG A 235 13.28 5.70 3.94
C ARG A 235 12.22 6.64 4.50
N TYR A 236 10.96 6.22 4.56
CA TYR A 236 9.87 7.05 5.07
C TYR A 236 9.92 7.21 6.58
N PHE A 237 10.26 6.17 7.34
CA PHE A 237 10.44 6.29 8.79
C PHE A 237 11.50 7.35 9.14
N LEU A 238 12.66 7.30 8.47
CA LEU A 238 13.74 8.26 8.69
C LEU A 238 13.37 9.68 8.26
N LYS A 239 12.40 9.83 7.35
CA LYS A 239 11.92 11.13 6.87
C LYS A 239 10.81 11.70 7.75
N LEU A 240 9.90 10.87 8.24
CA LEU A 240 8.64 11.29 8.85
C LEU A 240 8.62 11.13 10.39
N GLU A 241 9.25 10.08 10.91
CA GLU A 241 9.14 9.71 12.33
C GLU A 241 10.42 9.92 13.12
N TYR A 242 11.57 9.78 12.45
CA TYR A 242 12.85 9.76 13.15
C TYR A 242 13.09 11.07 13.90
N ASP A 243 13.28 10.92 15.20
CA ASP A 243 13.56 12.02 16.11
C ASP A 243 15.03 11.95 16.54
N SER A 244 15.84 12.86 16.02
CA SER A 244 17.28 12.93 16.33
C SER A 244 17.60 13.19 17.81
N SER A 245 16.62 13.61 18.62
CA SER A 245 16.78 13.74 20.08
C SER A 245 16.62 12.39 20.83
N LYS A 246 16.18 11.34 20.13
CA LYS A 246 15.94 10.01 20.68
C LYS A 246 17.07 9.04 20.32
N ASN A 247 17.29 8.08 21.20
CA ASN A 247 18.20 6.97 20.95
C ASN A 247 17.51 5.91 20.08
N LEU A 248 17.99 5.71 18.86
CA LEU A 248 17.43 4.74 17.94
C LEU A 248 17.73 3.31 18.42
N VAL A 249 16.73 2.45 18.36
CA VAL A 249 16.83 1.04 18.74
C VAL A 249 16.30 0.16 17.62
N VAL A 250 17.03 -0.90 17.27
CA VAL A 250 16.53 -1.98 16.42
C VAL A 250 16.25 -3.19 17.29
N TRP A 251 14.99 -3.64 17.36
CA TRP A 251 14.61 -4.88 18.03
C TRP A 251 14.41 -6.00 16.99
N GLY A 252 15.29 -7.00 17.03
CA GLY A 252 15.17 -8.23 16.26
C GLY A 252 16.48 -8.70 15.65
N ALA A 253 16.76 -10.01 15.74
CA ALA A 253 17.99 -10.62 15.25
C ALA A 253 17.81 -11.47 13.97
N GLY A 254 16.59 -11.51 13.43
CA GLY A 254 16.27 -12.18 12.16
C GLY A 254 16.76 -11.38 10.95
N ASP A 255 16.43 -11.85 9.75
CA ASP A 255 16.96 -11.25 8.52
C ASP A 255 16.47 -9.82 8.29
N LYS A 256 15.20 -9.51 8.62
CA LYS A 256 14.68 -8.13 8.61
C LYS A 256 15.49 -7.21 9.56
N GLY A 257 15.80 -7.68 10.76
CA GLY A 257 16.61 -6.94 11.73
C GLY A 257 18.03 -6.67 11.24
N LYS A 258 18.69 -7.67 10.66
CA LYS A 258 20.03 -7.50 10.05
C LYS A 258 20.01 -6.53 8.87
N ARG A 259 18.99 -6.62 8.01
CA ARG A 259 18.83 -5.69 6.87
C ARG A 259 18.58 -4.26 7.33
N MET A 260 17.72 -4.06 8.35
CA MET A 260 17.50 -2.74 8.95
C MET A 260 18.80 -2.19 9.56
N ALA A 261 19.53 -3.00 10.34
CA ALA A 261 20.82 -2.61 10.89
C ALA A 261 21.81 -2.19 9.79
N LYS A 262 21.87 -2.94 8.67
CA LYS A 262 22.70 -2.59 7.51
C LYS A 262 22.30 -1.24 6.90
N ILE A 263 21.01 -0.99 6.69
CA ILE A 263 20.49 0.29 6.16
C ILE A 263 20.92 1.47 7.05
N LEU A 264 20.82 1.31 8.38
CA LEU A 264 21.21 2.36 9.33
C LEU A 264 22.73 2.61 9.33
N ILE A 265 23.54 1.54 9.28
CA ILE A 265 25.01 1.62 9.21
C ILE A 265 25.44 2.35 7.93
N GLU A 266 24.87 2.00 6.77
CA GLU A 266 25.19 2.65 5.49
C GLU A 266 24.85 4.14 5.48
N LYS A 267 23.90 4.56 6.31
CA LYS A 267 23.53 5.96 6.52
C LYS A 267 24.34 6.66 7.62
N GLY A 268 25.29 5.97 8.25
CA GLY A 268 26.10 6.49 9.34
C GLY A 268 25.31 6.76 10.62
N MET A 269 24.19 6.07 10.83
CA MET A 269 23.34 6.28 12.01
C MET A 269 23.78 5.41 13.18
N GLU A 270 23.84 6.01 14.36
CA GLU A 270 24.03 5.28 15.61
C GLU A 270 22.71 4.65 16.08
N PHE A 271 22.77 3.42 16.56
CA PHE A 271 21.61 2.71 17.12
C PHE A 271 22.04 1.64 18.10
N TYR A 272 21.14 1.31 19.03
CA TYR A 272 21.26 0.13 19.88
C TYR A 272 20.59 -1.06 19.20
N TRP A 273 21.23 -2.23 19.19
CA TRP A 273 20.65 -3.44 18.63
C TRP A 273 20.27 -4.42 19.74
N ILE A 274 18.99 -4.70 19.91
CA ILE A 274 18.48 -5.59 20.95
C ILE A 274 17.78 -6.82 20.35
N CYS A 275 17.81 -7.94 21.08
CA CYS A 275 16.97 -9.10 20.78
C CYS A 275 16.64 -9.96 22.02
N ASP A 276 15.71 -10.88 21.81
CA ASP A 276 15.23 -11.89 22.74
C ASP A 276 15.90 -13.27 22.53
N ASN A 277 16.76 -13.41 21.51
CA ASN A 277 17.38 -14.69 21.17
C ASN A 277 18.70 -14.91 21.94
N PRO A 278 18.76 -15.85 22.92
CA PRO A 278 19.95 -16.08 23.74
C PRO A 278 21.18 -16.48 22.92
N LYS A 279 20.99 -17.14 21.77
CA LYS A 279 22.09 -17.55 20.88
C LYS A 279 22.70 -16.38 20.10
N LYS A 280 22.06 -15.21 20.11
CA LYS A 280 22.47 -14.00 19.37
C LYS A 280 22.94 -12.89 20.31
N ILE A 281 22.43 -12.83 21.53
CA ILE A 281 22.88 -11.89 22.56
C ILE A 281 24.40 -12.01 22.77
N GLY A 282 25.07 -10.85 22.86
CA GLY A 282 26.52 -10.72 23.02
C GLY A 282 27.34 -10.87 21.73
N LYS A 283 26.75 -11.37 20.64
CA LYS A 283 27.45 -11.49 19.35
C LYS A 283 27.52 -10.14 18.65
N HIS A 284 28.58 -9.97 17.87
CA HIS A 284 28.76 -8.82 17.00
C HIS A 284 28.35 -9.20 15.57
N ILE A 285 27.50 -8.39 14.96
CA ILE A 285 27.16 -8.47 13.54
C ILE A 285 27.34 -7.07 12.96
N TYR A 286 28.07 -6.94 11.84
CA TYR A 286 28.43 -5.64 11.26
C TYR A 286 29.10 -4.70 12.28
N ASN A 287 29.96 -5.25 13.14
CA ASN A 287 30.61 -4.57 14.27
C ASN A 287 29.64 -3.97 15.32
N GLN A 288 28.35 -4.30 15.25
CA GLN A 288 27.36 -3.92 16.24
C GLN A 288 27.06 -5.09 17.19
N LYS A 289 27.17 -4.84 18.50
CA LYS A 289 26.87 -5.84 19.53
C LYS A 289 25.36 -5.95 19.73
N MET A 290 24.84 -7.17 19.65
CA MET A 290 23.45 -7.44 20.03
C MET A 290 23.33 -7.55 21.56
N LEU A 291 22.45 -6.75 22.13
CA LEU A 291 22.15 -6.69 23.55
C LEU A 291 20.87 -7.49 23.89
N PRO A 292 20.70 -7.93 25.15
CA PRO A 292 19.41 -8.47 25.57
C PRO A 292 18.34 -7.38 25.56
N PHE A 293 17.09 -7.73 25.23
CA PHE A 293 15.99 -6.75 25.18
C PHE A 293 15.77 -6.01 26.51
N THR A 294 16.16 -6.61 27.63
CA THR A 294 16.10 -5.99 28.96
C THR A 294 16.94 -4.72 29.09
N GLU A 295 17.92 -4.49 28.21
CA GLU A 295 18.69 -3.24 28.16
C GLU A 295 17.83 -2.04 27.76
N LEU A 296 16.67 -2.25 27.11
CA LEU A 296 15.85 -1.15 26.63
C LEU A 296 15.43 -0.18 27.73
N LYS A 297 15.17 -0.68 28.95
CA LYS A 297 14.83 0.16 30.12
C LYS A 297 15.98 1.09 30.58
N HIS A 298 17.20 0.81 30.14
CA HIS A 298 18.40 1.61 30.45
C HIS A 298 18.73 2.60 29.34
N ILE A 299 18.17 2.43 28.14
CA ILE A 299 18.31 3.36 27.02
C ILE A 299 17.33 4.52 27.23
N LYS A 300 17.85 5.69 27.63
CA LYS A 300 17.04 6.89 27.85
C LYS A 300 16.44 7.41 26.54
N ASN A 301 15.19 7.85 26.57
CA ASN A 301 14.51 8.51 25.44
C ASN A 301 14.61 7.70 24.13
N SER A 302 14.21 6.42 24.15
CA SER A 302 14.39 5.52 23.01
C SER A 302 13.30 5.67 21.93
N GLN A 303 13.68 5.40 20.68
CA GLN A 303 12.77 5.21 19.56
C GLN A 303 13.08 3.88 18.88
N SER A 304 12.12 2.95 18.84
CA SER A 304 12.39 1.55 18.51
C SER A 304 11.75 1.11 17.18
N ILE A 305 12.57 0.55 16.29
CA ILE A 305 12.14 -0.17 15.08
C ILE A 305 12.06 -1.66 15.40
N ILE A 306 10.85 -2.23 15.31
CA ILE A 306 10.60 -3.63 15.66
C ILE A 306 10.50 -4.48 14.39
N THR A 307 11.40 -5.45 14.26
CA THR A 307 11.51 -6.32 13.06
C THR A 307 11.13 -7.78 13.33
N VAL A 308 10.47 -8.04 14.46
CA VAL A 308 10.07 -9.38 14.93
C VAL A 308 8.68 -9.76 14.38
N ALA A 309 8.66 -10.68 13.41
CA ALA A 309 7.43 -11.04 12.68
C ALA A 309 6.50 -12.04 13.42
N ASN A 310 6.97 -12.73 14.46
CA ASN A 310 6.16 -13.71 15.18
C ASN A 310 5.04 -13.00 15.96
N LEU A 311 3.78 -13.36 15.70
CA LEU A 311 2.62 -12.68 16.29
C LEU A 311 2.51 -12.81 17.81
N ILE A 312 2.98 -13.92 18.39
CA ILE A 312 2.99 -14.12 19.85
C ILE A 312 4.04 -13.16 20.46
N ALA A 313 5.26 -13.17 19.90
CA ALA A 313 6.32 -12.25 20.33
C ALA A 313 5.92 -10.77 20.14
N GLN A 314 5.19 -10.41 19.08
CA GLN A 314 4.69 -9.05 18.92
C GLN A 314 3.72 -8.62 20.04
N LYS A 315 2.88 -9.54 20.54
CA LYS A 315 1.99 -9.25 21.68
C LYS A 315 2.80 -9.03 22.96
N GLU A 316 3.81 -9.86 23.20
CA GLU A 316 4.72 -9.74 24.35
C GLU A 316 5.51 -8.42 24.28
N ILE A 317 6.06 -8.07 23.12
CA ILE A 317 6.76 -6.79 22.89
C ILE A 317 5.83 -5.60 23.16
N LYS A 318 4.57 -5.65 22.70
CA LYS A 318 3.58 -4.61 23.02
C LYS A 318 3.31 -4.50 24.52
N SER A 319 3.16 -5.64 25.21
CA SER A 319 2.99 -5.65 26.68
C SER A 319 4.18 -4.99 27.38
N TYR A 320 5.40 -5.34 26.97
CA TYR A 320 6.62 -4.78 27.53
C TYR A 320 6.72 -3.26 27.31
N PHE A 321 6.45 -2.77 26.09
CA PHE A 321 6.42 -1.33 25.82
C PHE A 321 5.37 -0.58 26.65
N ASN A 322 4.20 -1.17 26.87
CA ASN A 322 3.17 -0.61 27.74
C ASN A 322 3.64 -0.51 29.20
N GLU A 323 4.32 -1.53 29.71
CA GLU A 323 4.87 -1.54 31.08
C GLU A 323 5.88 -0.41 31.29
N ILE A 324 6.72 -0.12 30.28
CA ILE A 324 7.68 0.99 30.32
C ILE A 324 7.13 2.32 29.79
N LYS A 325 5.81 2.41 29.55
CA LYS A 325 5.06 3.62 29.15
C LYS A 325 5.53 4.27 27.85
N LEU A 326 6.00 3.48 26.89
CA LEU A 326 6.29 3.96 25.54
C LEU A 326 5.06 3.81 24.64
N LEU A 327 4.87 4.74 23.71
CA LEU A 327 3.68 4.85 22.88
C LEU A 327 3.91 4.30 21.46
N PHE A 328 2.95 3.53 20.97
CA PHE A 328 2.94 3.04 19.59
C PHE A 328 2.87 4.19 18.59
N ASN A 329 3.59 4.09 17.48
CA ASN A 329 3.71 5.12 16.43
C ASN A 329 4.25 6.47 16.93
N LYS A 330 5.03 6.45 18.01
CA LYS A 330 5.76 7.61 18.53
C LYS A 330 7.12 7.21 19.08
N ASP A 331 7.11 6.18 19.92
CA ASP A 331 8.29 5.64 20.59
C ASP A 331 8.67 4.27 20.03
N TYR A 332 7.73 3.53 19.43
CA TYR A 332 8.06 2.28 18.74
C TYR A 332 7.14 2.01 17.54
N PHE A 333 7.69 1.32 16.55
CA PHE A 333 7.08 1.11 15.23
C PHE A 333 7.32 -0.34 14.78
N PHE A 334 6.26 -1.04 14.37
CA PHE A 334 6.35 -2.40 13.85
C PHE A 334 6.57 -2.41 12.34
N PHE A 335 7.57 -3.16 11.87
CA PHE A 335 7.95 -3.30 10.46
C PHE A 335 7.58 -4.69 9.88
N CYS A 336 6.64 -5.39 10.51
CA CYS A 336 6.31 -6.78 10.20
C CYS A 336 4.97 -7.25 10.74
#